data_AF-A0A9C8T1P5-F1
#
_entry.id   AF-A0A9C8T1P5-F1
#
_cell.length_a   1.000
_cell.length_b   1.000
_cell.length_c   1.000
_cell.angle_alpha   90.00
_cell.angle_beta   90.00
_cell.angle_gamma   90.00
#
_symmetry.space_group_name_H-M   'P 1'
#
loop_
_entity.id
_entity.type
_entity.pdbx_description
1 polymer ?
#
loop_
_entity_poly.entity_id
_entity_poly.type
_entity_poly.pdbx_seq_one_letter_code
_entity_poly.pdbx_strand_id
1 'polypeptide(L)' 'MAADKEKNRQQYNRPITDEAIFKVTKEIVVKFIEVGRLTPANFEEAYEKIYATVRRSVRDE' A
#
# COMPACT_ATOMS: atom_id res chain seq x y z
N MET A 1 21.02 -7.09 25.60
CA MET A 1 20.54 -8.42 25.12
C MET A 1 19.02 -8.60 25.28
N ALA A 2 18.41 -8.44 26.46
CA ALA A 2 16.94 -8.51 26.59
C ALA A 2 16.21 -7.24 26.10
N ALA A 3 16.77 -6.06 26.39
CA ALA A 3 16.21 -4.77 25.97
C ALA A 3 16.20 -4.54 24.44
N ASP A 4 17.11 -5.19 23.71
CA ASP A 4 17.21 -5.09 22.25
C ASP A 4 16.11 -5.89 21.52
N LYS A 5 15.62 -6.98 22.12
CA LYS A 5 14.55 -7.81 21.56
C LYS A 5 13.17 -7.16 21.73
N GLU A 6 12.95 -6.44 22.84
CA GLU A 6 11.69 -5.74 23.12
C GLU A 6 11.47 -4.54 22.18
N LYS A 7 12.54 -3.76 21.92
CA LYS A 7 12.52 -2.64 20.95
C LYS A 7 12.18 -3.11 19.54
N ASN A 8 12.63 -4.29 19.15
CA ASN A 8 12.40 -4.86 17.82
C ASN A 8 10.92 -5.30 17.64
N ARG A 9 10.29 -5.90 18.67
CA ARG A 9 8.85 -6.26 18.61
C ARG A 9 7.93 -5.06 18.46
N GLN A 10 8.23 -3.95 19.13
CA GLN A 10 7.43 -2.73 19.04
C GLN A 10 7.54 -2.07 17.66
N GLN A 11 8.62 -2.31 16.92
CA GLN A 11 8.85 -1.71 15.61
C GLN A 11 7.90 -2.24 14.52
N TYR A 12 7.44 -3.49 14.64
CA TYR A 12 6.51 -4.13 13.70
C TYR A 12 5.03 -3.87 14.00
N ASN A 13 4.70 -3.31 15.16
CA ASN A 13 3.32 -3.04 15.59
C ASN A 13 2.84 -1.61 15.30
N ARG A 14 3.51 -0.88 14.40
CA ARG A 14 3.04 0.45 14.01
C ARG A 14 1.80 0.32 13.12
N PRO A 15 0.74 1.10 13.38
CA PRO A 15 -0.42 1.12 12.50
C PRO A 15 0.03 1.55 11.09
N ILE A 16 -0.51 0.88 10.07
CA ILE A 16 -0.28 1.27 8.68
C ILE A 16 -0.95 2.63 8.45
N THR A 17 -0.16 3.61 8.02
CA THR A 17 -0.66 4.97 7.78
C THR A 17 -1.31 5.08 6.41
N ASP A 18 -2.21 6.04 6.26
CA ASP A 18 -2.86 6.35 4.98
C ASP A 18 -1.82 6.74 3.92
N GLU A 19 -0.76 7.43 4.33
CA GLU A 19 0.37 7.74 3.47
C GLU A 19 1.06 6.47 2.92
N ALA A 20 1.20 5.42 3.75
CA ALA A 20 1.77 4.16 3.31
C ALA A 20 0.87 3.48 2.26
N ILE A 21 -0.45 3.49 2.48
CA ILE A 21 -1.46 2.99 1.53
C ILE A 21 -1.37 3.76 0.20
N PHE A 22 -1.27 5.09 0.25
CA PHE A 22 -1.15 5.93 -0.95
C PHE A 22 0.16 5.66 -1.71
N LYS A 23 1.30 5.54 -1.02
CA LYS A 23 2.59 5.25 -1.66
C LYS A 23 2.58 3.92 -2.39
N VAL A 24 2.09 2.86 -1.74
CA VAL A 24 1.98 1.52 -2.33
C VAL A 24 1.02 1.51 -3.52
N THR A 25 -0.16 2.14 -3.37
CA THR A 25 -1.13 2.30 -4.46
C THR A 25 -0.49 2.96 -5.68
N LYS A 26 0.22 4.07 -5.47
CA LYS A 26 0.93 4.79 -6.54
C LYS A 26 1.97 3.90 -7.23
N GLU A 27 2.75 3.11 -6.50
CA GLU A 27 3.76 2.24 -7.12
C GLU A 27 3.15 1.13 -7.98
N ILE A 28 2.05 0.52 -7.55
CA ILE A 28 1.33 -0.48 -8.34
C ILE A 28 0.77 0.15 -9.63
N VAL A 29 0.14 1.32 -9.52
CA VAL A 29 -0.43 2.05 -10.66
C VAL A 29 0.66 2.44 -11.66
N VAL A 30 1.77 3.02 -11.19
CA VAL A 30 2.92 3.37 -12.04
C VAL A 30 3.48 2.12 -12.72
N LYS A 31 3.62 0.99 -12.00
CA LYS A 31 4.09 -0.27 -12.60
C LYS A 31 3.17 -0.74 -13.72
N PHE A 32 1.85 -0.63 -13.56
CA PHE A 32 0.90 -1.01 -14.61
C PHE A 32 0.96 -0.10 -15.83
N ILE A 33 1.26 1.19 -15.66
CA ILE A 33 1.51 2.12 -16.77
C ILE A 33 2.80 1.72 -17.50
N GLU A 34 3.89 1.46 -16.76
CA GLU A 34 5.19 1.06 -17.32
C GLU A 34 5.10 -0.22 -18.17
N VAL A 35 4.27 -1.19 -17.76
CA VAL A 35 4.06 -2.45 -18.50
C VAL A 35 2.92 -2.38 -19.53
N GLY A 36 2.33 -1.21 -19.75
CA GLY A 36 1.28 -1.00 -20.75
C GLY A 36 -0.07 -1.66 -20.41
N ARG A 37 -0.35 -1.89 -19.12
CA ARG A 37 -1.61 -2.49 -18.63
C ARG A 37 -2.63 -1.47 -18.13
N LEU A 38 -2.23 -0.20 -18.00
CA LEU A 38 -3.08 0.91 -17.60
C LEU A 38 -2.84 2.10 -18.54
N THR A 39 -3.92 2.80 -18.89
CA THR A 39 -3.94 3.96 -19.80
C THR A 39 -4.72 5.11 -19.15
N PRO A 40 -4.61 6.35 -19.67
CA PRO A 40 -5.44 7.45 -19.17
C PRO A 40 -6.95 7.16 -19.20
N ALA A 41 -7.43 6.41 -20.21
CA ALA A 41 -8.85 6.12 -20.40
C ALA A 41 -9.46 5.23 -19.30
N ASN A 42 -8.66 4.43 -18.62
CA ASN A 42 -9.10 3.53 -17.54
C ASN A 42 -8.39 3.79 -16.22
N PHE A 43 -7.71 4.94 -16.09
CA PHE A 43 -6.91 5.27 -14.92
C PHE A 43 -7.75 5.39 -13.65
N GLU A 44 -8.85 6.14 -13.69
CA GLU A 44 -9.68 6.43 -12.52
C GLU A 44 -10.23 5.14 -11.89
N GLU A 45 -10.94 4.33 -12.68
CA GLU A 45 -11.49 3.05 -12.24
C GLU A 45 -10.41 2.09 -11.73
N ALA A 46 -9.26 2.02 -12.41
CA ALA A 46 -8.17 1.15 -11.99
C ALA A 46 -7.51 1.63 -10.68
N TYR A 47 -7.31 2.94 -10.53
CA TYR A 47 -6.74 3.54 -9.33
C TYR A 47 -7.62 3.26 -8.11
N GLU A 48 -8.93 3.48 -8.22
CA GLU A 48 -9.90 3.22 -7.14
C GLU A 48 -9.89 1.77 -6.70
N LYS A 49 -9.90 0.83 -7.66
CA LYS A 49 -9.83 -0.61 -7.38
C LYS A 49 -8.54 -1.01 -6.66
N ILE A 50 -7.40 -0.50 -7.11
CA ILE A 50 -6.10 -0.78 -6.50
C ILE A 50 -6.05 -0.20 -5.09
N TYR A 51 -6.45 1.07 -4.91
CA TYR A 51 -6.48 1.73 -3.60
C TYR A 51 -7.36 0.96 -2.60
N ALA A 52 -8.58 0.61 -3.01
CA ALA A 52 -9.51 -0.16 -2.17
C ALA A 52 -8.93 -1.54 -1.80
N THR A 53 -8.25 -2.20 -2.74
CA THR A 53 -7.61 -3.50 -2.51
C THR A 53 -6.48 -3.41 -1.48
N VAL A 54 -5.59 -2.41 -1.61
CA VAL A 54 -4.49 -2.18 -0.66
C VAL A 54 -5.02 -1.77 0.72
N ARG A 55 -6.02 -0.89 0.76
CA ARG A 55 -6.64 -0.47 2.02
C ARG A 55 -7.24 -1.65 2.77
N ARG A 56 -8.02 -2.51 2.08
CA ARG A 56 -8.63 -3.70 2.66
C ARG A 56 -7.61 -4.75 3.10
N SER A 57 -6.40 -4.78 2.52
CA SER A 57 -5.39 -5.75 2.94
C SER A 57 -4.71 -5.39 4.26
N VAL A 58 -4.87 -4.14 4.73
CA VAL A 58 -4.21 -3.63 5.95
C VAL A 58 -5.20 -3.11 6.99
N ARG A 59 -6.49 -3.08 6.66
CA ARG A 59 -7.58 -2.74 7.56
C ARG A 59 -8.58 -3.88 7.50
N ASP A 60 -9.02 -4.37 8.66
CA ASP A 60 -10.08 -5.37 8.77
C ASP A 60 -11.45 -4.72 8.46
N GLU A 61 -11.68 -4.34 7.19
CA GLU A 61 -12.89 -3.70 6.67
C GLU A 61 -13.64 -4.60 5.68
#